data_AF-A0A960LST3-F1
#
_entry.id   AF-A0A960LST3-F1
#
_cell.length_a   1.000
_cell.length_b   1.000
_cell.length_c   1.000
_cell.angle_alpha   90.00
_cell.angle_beta   90.00
_cell.angle_gamma   90.00
#
_symmetry.space_group_name_H-M   'P 1'
#
loop_
_entity.id
_entity.type
_entity.pdbx_description
1 polymer ?
#
loop_
_entity_poly.entity_id
_entity_poly.type
_entity_poly.pdbx_seq_one_letter_code
_entity_poly.pdbx_strand_id
1 'polypeptide(L)'
;MKLIRKRPALCILGFVLAFVCPVDGQGQRDAPKVPRLDALNLEYDVKRSELVKPVRDLQSSYQDQLEKLRNSSQASGNLAEALAVETELKGFREGESKSAQQGFRELARLQSIYAREAEQRLRLASRVLPDLVKAHKARLLELQTVLTQEGKLNEAAIVKGALENVDESLGIVVSGALERDPPKEPANVSWEGATKPLEVGELQFSNRGYVWKEVPRKFRGWSMAMYPGGSKADSKIEVKSRGLVYAVIDPADQKTFEMDGWKILETMIGGTGAQEYLLAEKAFEPGDYTLSGEGWFTTRVLLPPPPKD
;
A
#
# COMPACT_ATOMS: atom_id res chain seq x y z
N MET A 1 -19.63 -37.67 -45.26
CA MET A 1 -20.79 -37.40 -46.14
C MET A 1 -21.18 -35.95 -46.01
N LYS A 2 -21.01 -35.18 -47.10
CA LYS A 2 -21.40 -33.77 -47.24
C LYS A 2 -22.88 -33.69 -47.58
N LEU A 3 -23.65 -32.84 -46.90
CA LEU A 3 -24.99 -32.44 -47.35
C LEU A 3 -25.02 -30.92 -47.48
N ILE A 4 -24.66 -30.52 -48.69
CA ILE A 4 -24.76 -29.16 -49.24
C ILE A 4 -26.23 -28.97 -49.64
N ARG A 5 -26.95 -28.04 -48.99
CA ARG A 5 -28.25 -27.57 -49.48
C ARG A 5 -28.03 -26.29 -50.31
N LYS A 6 -28.16 -26.46 -51.63
CA LYS A 6 -28.41 -25.38 -52.61
C LYS A 6 -29.91 -25.09 -52.66
N ARG A 7 -30.28 -23.82 -52.89
CA ARG A 7 -31.36 -23.28 -53.75
C ARG A 7 -31.77 -21.87 -53.25
N PRO A 8 -32.42 -21.03 -54.07
CA PRO A 8 -32.09 -20.63 -55.43
C PRO A 8 -32.05 -19.09 -55.59
N ALA A 9 -31.55 -18.64 -56.74
CA ALA A 9 -31.59 -17.26 -57.18
C ALA A 9 -33.03 -16.76 -57.34
N LEU A 10 -33.33 -15.57 -56.81
CA LEU A 10 -34.49 -14.78 -57.16
C LEU A 10 -33.99 -13.40 -57.60
N CYS A 11 -33.99 -13.18 -58.92
CA CYS A 11 -33.84 -11.86 -59.52
C CYS A 11 -35.11 -11.05 -59.24
N ILE A 12 -34.98 -9.94 -58.51
CA ILE A 12 -35.98 -8.88 -58.50
C ILE A 12 -35.34 -7.65 -59.12
N LEU A 13 -35.70 -7.43 -60.37
CA LEU A 13 -35.63 -6.17 -61.09
C LEU A 13 -36.73 -5.28 -60.52
N GLY A 14 -36.43 -4.06 -60.04
CA GLY A 14 -37.50 -3.11 -59.74
C GLY A 14 -37.16 -2.00 -58.77
N PHE A 15 -37.23 -0.78 -59.29
CA PHE A 15 -37.46 0.48 -58.59
C PHE A 15 -36.28 1.12 -57.82
N VAL A 16 -35.60 1.99 -58.57
CA VAL A 16 -35.01 3.24 -58.07
C VAL A 16 -36.12 4.06 -57.41
N LEU A 17 -36.20 3.98 -56.09
CA LEU A 17 -36.85 4.98 -55.25
C LEU A 17 -35.70 5.69 -54.53
N ALA A 18 -35.34 6.86 -55.04
CA ALA A 18 -34.53 7.82 -54.31
C ALA A 18 -35.36 8.30 -53.10
N PHE A 19 -35.39 7.48 -52.06
CA PHE A 19 -35.74 7.92 -50.72
C PHE A 19 -34.62 8.87 -50.30
N VAL A 20 -34.86 10.16 -50.51
CA VAL A 20 -34.27 11.21 -49.69
C VAL A 20 -34.79 10.93 -48.29
N CYS A 21 -34.10 10.03 -47.56
CA CYS A 21 -34.25 9.98 -46.13
C CYS A 21 -33.95 11.41 -45.65
N PRO A 22 -34.86 12.08 -44.91
CA PRO A 22 -34.43 13.21 -44.13
C PRO A 22 -33.25 12.71 -43.32
N VAL A 23 -32.09 13.36 -43.49
CA VAL A 23 -30.99 13.21 -42.56
C VAL A 23 -31.58 13.65 -41.24
N ASP A 24 -32.08 12.66 -40.47
CA ASP A 24 -32.46 12.80 -39.09
C ASP A 24 -31.33 13.59 -38.47
N GLY A 25 -31.68 14.82 -38.07
CA GLY A 25 -30.75 15.83 -37.65
C GLY A 25 -29.69 15.14 -36.82
N GLN A 26 -28.44 15.23 -37.27
CA GLN A 26 -27.29 14.78 -36.52
C GLN A 26 -27.52 15.32 -35.12
N GLY A 27 -28.01 14.44 -34.24
CA GLY A 27 -28.12 14.72 -32.83
C GLY A 27 -26.72 15.10 -32.51
N GLN A 28 -26.53 16.39 -32.26
CA GLN A 28 -25.27 17.00 -31.90
C GLN A 28 -24.91 16.23 -30.64
N ARG A 29 -24.20 15.12 -30.83
CA ARG A 29 -23.71 14.25 -29.77
C ARG A 29 -22.72 15.16 -29.15
N ASP A 30 -23.17 15.86 -28.10
CA ASP A 30 -22.37 16.79 -27.33
C ASP A 30 -21.04 16.09 -27.12
N ALA A 31 -20.02 16.55 -27.84
CA ALA A 31 -18.70 15.97 -27.73
C ALA A 31 -18.38 16.00 -26.24
N PRO A 32 -17.93 14.87 -25.65
CA PRO A 32 -17.71 14.79 -24.22
C PRO A 32 -16.86 15.99 -23.81
N LYS A 33 -17.44 16.85 -22.98
CA LYS A 33 -16.83 18.14 -22.63
C LYS A 33 -15.58 17.83 -21.81
N VAL A 34 -14.43 17.88 -22.48
CA VAL A 34 -13.15 17.53 -21.87
C VAL A 34 -12.91 18.45 -20.68
N PRO A 35 -12.69 17.91 -19.46
CA PRO A 35 -12.49 18.72 -18.27
C PRO A 35 -11.28 19.64 -18.43
N ARG A 36 -11.37 20.88 -17.95
CA ARG A 36 -10.22 21.77 -17.87
C ARG A 36 -9.25 21.27 -16.80
N LEU A 37 -7.95 21.53 -16.98
CA LEU A 37 -6.90 21.18 -16.01
C LEU A 37 -7.26 21.64 -14.59
N ASP A 38 -7.70 22.89 -14.42
CA ASP A 38 -8.09 23.44 -13.11
C ASP A 38 -9.21 22.65 -12.44
N ALA A 39 -10.17 22.14 -13.23
CA ALA A 39 -11.28 21.35 -12.69
C ALA A 39 -10.80 19.97 -12.23
N LEU A 40 -9.87 19.34 -12.96
CA LEU A 40 -9.28 18.06 -12.56
C LEU A 40 -8.44 18.21 -11.30
N ASN A 41 -7.61 19.26 -11.22
CA ASN A 41 -6.78 19.53 -10.04
C ASN A 41 -7.66 19.83 -8.82
N LEU A 42 -8.70 20.65 -8.99
CA LEU A 42 -9.65 20.94 -7.91
C LEU A 42 -10.35 19.66 -7.40
N GLU A 43 -10.80 18.79 -8.30
CA GLU A 43 -11.41 17.51 -7.91
C GLU A 43 -10.43 16.62 -7.13
N TYR A 44 -9.18 16.55 -7.58
CA TYR A 44 -8.11 15.81 -6.89
C TYR A 44 -7.86 16.38 -5.49
N ASP A 45 -7.71 17.70 -5.38
CA ASP A 45 -7.44 18.38 -4.12
C ASP A 45 -8.58 18.23 -3.12
N VAL A 46 -9.84 18.29 -3.59
CA VAL A 46 -11.03 18.04 -2.75
C VAL A 46 -11.00 16.62 -2.21
N LYS A 47 -10.84 15.61 -3.06
CA LYS A 47 -10.81 14.20 -2.62
C LYS A 47 -9.65 13.91 -1.68
N ARG A 48 -8.47 14.45 -1.98
CA ARG A 48 -7.29 14.32 -1.11
C ARG A 48 -7.53 15.00 0.24
N SER A 49 -8.12 16.18 0.26
CA SER A 49 -8.50 16.89 1.49
C SER A 49 -9.51 16.09 2.32
N GLU A 50 -10.49 15.44 1.68
CA GLU A 50 -11.46 14.56 2.34
C GLU A 50 -10.79 13.34 2.99
N LEU A 51 -9.79 12.73 2.33
CA LEU A 51 -9.00 11.63 2.91
C LEU A 51 -8.21 12.06 4.16
N VAL A 52 -7.71 13.30 4.14
CA VAL A 52 -6.84 13.89 5.16
C VAL A 52 -7.64 14.45 6.34
N LYS A 53 -8.89 14.88 6.11
CA LYS A 53 -9.75 15.53 7.11
C LYS A 53 -9.87 14.75 8.43
N PRO A 54 -10.11 13.43 8.47
CA PRO A 54 -10.21 12.69 9.73
C PRO A 54 -8.94 12.75 10.58
N VAL A 55 -7.77 12.86 9.96
CA VAL A 55 -6.48 12.99 10.66
C VAL A 55 -6.34 14.41 11.24
N ARG A 56 -6.70 15.45 10.47
CA ARG A 56 -6.70 16.84 10.96
C ARG A 56 -7.68 17.05 12.12
N ASP A 57 -8.87 16.48 12.02
CA ASP A 57 -9.88 16.54 13.08
C ASP A 57 -9.36 15.87 14.37
N LEU A 58 -8.61 14.77 14.24
CA LEU A 58 -7.95 14.10 15.36
C LEU A 58 -6.87 14.99 15.99
N GLN A 59 -6.03 15.63 15.18
CA GLN A 59 -4.97 16.55 15.65
C GLN A 59 -5.56 17.72 16.43
N SER A 60 -6.63 18.33 15.90
CA SER A 60 -7.35 19.42 16.59
C SER A 60 -7.91 18.95 17.93
N SER A 61 -8.61 17.80 17.94
CA SER A 61 -9.18 17.25 19.17
C SER A 61 -8.11 16.92 20.21
N TYR A 62 -6.94 16.44 19.80
CA TYR A 62 -5.84 16.15 20.71
C TYR A 62 -5.25 17.43 21.31
N GLN A 63 -5.02 18.46 20.49
CA GLN A 63 -4.57 19.76 20.99
C GLN A 63 -5.56 20.36 22.01
N ASP A 64 -6.86 20.31 21.73
CA ASP A 64 -7.90 20.78 22.66
C ASP A 64 -7.86 20.02 23.99
N GLN A 65 -7.61 18.72 23.95
CA GLN A 65 -7.51 17.88 25.16
C GLN A 65 -6.24 18.19 25.96
N LEU A 66 -5.12 18.44 25.29
CA LEU A 66 -3.89 18.90 25.94
C LEU A 66 -4.10 20.27 26.60
N GLU A 67 -4.74 21.23 25.93
CA GLU A 67 -5.02 22.54 26.53
C GLU A 67 -5.92 22.44 27.77
N LYS A 68 -6.95 21.57 27.73
CA LYS A 68 -7.78 21.27 28.90
C LYS A 68 -6.97 20.63 30.04
N LEU A 69 -6.11 19.67 29.73
CA LEU A 69 -5.26 19.01 30.72
C LEU A 69 -4.29 19.99 31.38
N ARG A 70 -3.66 20.88 30.59
CA ARG A 70 -2.80 21.95 31.09
C ARG A 70 -3.54 22.85 32.07
N ASN A 71 -4.73 23.33 31.68
CA ASN A 71 -5.53 24.23 32.53
C ASN A 71 -5.95 23.54 33.84
N SER A 72 -6.27 22.23 33.79
CA SER A 72 -6.59 21.43 34.98
C SER A 72 -5.38 21.31 35.93
N SER A 73 -4.19 20.98 35.41
CA SER A 73 -2.97 20.87 36.21
C SER A 73 -2.53 22.22 36.79
N GLN A 74 -2.78 23.34 36.07
CA GLN A 74 -2.59 24.68 36.61
C GLN A 74 -3.55 25.00 37.75
N ALA A 75 -4.84 24.66 37.60
CA ALA A 75 -5.86 24.87 38.63
C ALA A 75 -5.60 24.05 39.91
N SER A 76 -5.00 22.86 39.78
CA SER A 76 -4.60 22.03 40.92
C SER A 76 -3.26 22.43 41.54
N GLY A 77 -2.56 23.44 40.99
CA GLY A 77 -1.24 23.86 41.46
C GLY A 77 -0.12 22.85 41.19
N ASN A 78 -0.32 21.91 40.25
CA ASN A 78 0.70 20.92 39.90
C ASN A 78 1.59 21.44 38.76
N LEU A 79 2.67 22.13 39.14
CA LEU A 79 3.62 22.71 38.19
C LEU A 79 4.28 21.66 37.28
N ALA A 80 4.63 20.49 37.82
CA ALA A 80 5.32 19.44 37.06
C ALA A 80 4.45 18.91 35.91
N GLU A 81 3.17 18.66 36.19
CA GLU A 81 2.21 18.26 35.17
C GLU A 81 1.97 19.36 34.14
N ALA A 82 1.77 20.62 34.58
CA ALA A 82 1.54 21.74 33.67
C ALA A 82 2.70 21.92 32.66
N LEU A 83 3.95 21.84 33.14
CA LEU A 83 5.15 21.90 32.29
C LEU A 83 5.27 20.69 31.35
N ALA A 84 4.86 19.50 31.80
CA ALA A 84 4.85 18.31 30.95
C ALA A 84 3.86 18.47 29.78
N VAL A 85 2.66 18.99 30.02
CA VAL A 85 1.69 19.27 28.95
C VAL A 85 2.17 20.39 28.03
N GLU A 86 2.78 21.45 28.58
CA GLU A 86 3.34 22.54 27.76
C GLU A 86 4.46 22.04 26.83
N THR A 87 5.32 21.16 27.35
CA THR A 87 6.35 20.50 26.54
C THR A 87 5.74 19.64 25.44
N GLU A 88 4.69 18.87 25.74
CA GLU A 88 3.97 18.09 24.74
C GLU A 88 3.28 18.99 23.69
N LEU A 89 2.60 20.06 24.09
CA LEU A 89 1.97 21.01 23.15
C LEU A 89 2.98 21.62 22.18
N LYS A 90 4.17 21.98 22.70
CA LYS A 90 5.26 22.50 21.88
C LYS A 90 5.79 21.42 20.91
N GLY A 91 6.12 20.23 21.44
CA GLY A 91 6.59 19.11 20.64
C GLY A 91 5.57 18.69 19.58
N PHE A 92 4.28 18.70 19.90
CA PHE A 92 3.21 18.36 18.98
C PHE A 92 3.13 19.33 17.80
N ARG A 93 3.33 20.63 18.03
CA ARG A 93 3.37 21.64 16.95
C ARG A 93 4.63 21.53 16.09
N GLU A 94 5.74 21.17 16.70
CA GLU A 94 7.05 21.06 16.03
C GLU A 94 7.26 19.72 15.33
N GLY A 95 6.40 18.72 15.58
CA GLY A 95 6.60 17.34 15.08
C GLY A 95 7.46 16.47 15.98
N GLU A 96 7.86 16.97 17.16
CA GLU A 96 8.81 16.37 18.09
C GLU A 96 8.15 15.92 19.42
N SER A 97 6.87 15.49 19.39
CA SER A 97 6.20 14.96 20.59
C SER A 97 6.97 13.80 21.19
N LYS A 98 7.35 13.93 22.47
CA LYS A 98 8.08 12.90 23.23
C LYS A 98 7.11 12.08 24.05
N SER A 99 7.43 10.79 24.23
CA SER A 99 6.68 9.95 25.18
C SER A 99 6.61 10.61 26.55
N ALA A 100 5.43 10.59 27.17
CA ALA A 100 5.23 11.15 28.50
C ALA A 100 6.23 10.55 29.49
N GLN A 101 6.81 11.42 30.33
CA GLN A 101 7.68 10.98 31.41
C GLN A 101 6.91 10.10 32.39
N GLN A 102 7.60 9.11 32.97
CA GLN A 102 7.02 8.22 33.97
C GLN A 102 6.46 9.05 35.14
N GLY A 103 5.13 9.06 35.32
CA GLY A 103 4.49 9.75 36.44
C GLY A 103 3.17 10.44 36.10
N PHE A 104 2.98 10.90 34.86
CA PHE A 104 1.75 11.59 34.46
C PHE A 104 0.82 10.69 33.63
N ARG A 105 -0.04 9.93 34.31
CA ARG A 105 -0.86 8.88 33.69
C ARG A 105 -1.86 9.41 32.68
N GLU A 106 -2.47 10.56 32.95
CA GLU A 106 -3.47 11.20 32.10
C GLU A 106 -2.87 11.61 30.75
N LEU A 107 -1.69 12.25 30.77
CA LEU A 107 -0.97 12.63 29.55
C LEU A 107 -0.55 11.40 28.75
N ALA A 108 0.01 10.38 29.40
CA ALA A 108 0.38 9.12 28.75
C ALA A 108 -0.83 8.42 28.10
N ARG A 109 -1.99 8.45 28.77
CA ARG A 109 -3.25 7.94 28.22
C ARG A 109 -3.68 8.73 26.99
N LEU A 110 -3.63 10.06 27.01
CA LEU A 110 -3.99 10.88 25.85
C LEU A 110 -3.07 10.60 24.66
N GLN A 111 -1.76 10.56 24.89
CA GLN A 111 -0.76 10.24 23.86
C GLN A 111 -1.01 8.86 23.24
N SER A 112 -1.24 7.83 24.05
CA SER A 112 -1.50 6.47 23.55
C SER A 112 -2.78 6.38 22.71
N ILE A 113 -3.86 7.07 23.13
CA ILE A 113 -5.11 7.13 22.36
C ILE A 113 -4.87 7.82 21.03
N TYR A 114 -4.23 9.00 21.04
CA TYR A 114 -3.95 9.76 19.84
C TYR A 114 -3.05 8.96 18.87
N ALA A 115 -1.95 8.38 19.35
CA ALA A 115 -1.03 7.62 18.51
C ALA A 115 -1.72 6.44 17.80
N ARG A 116 -2.55 5.67 18.53
CA ARG A 116 -3.31 4.55 17.97
C ARG A 116 -4.35 5.00 16.94
N GLU A 117 -5.12 6.04 17.26
CA GLU A 117 -6.14 6.58 16.36
C GLU A 117 -5.52 7.20 15.10
N ALA A 118 -4.39 7.90 15.26
CA ALA A 118 -3.68 8.52 14.16
C ALA A 118 -3.09 7.47 13.22
N GLU A 119 -2.47 6.43 13.77
CA GLU A 119 -1.97 5.26 13.03
C GLU A 119 -3.09 4.61 12.21
N GLN A 120 -4.25 4.35 12.82
CA GLN A 120 -5.39 3.74 12.13
C GLN A 120 -5.91 4.60 10.98
N ARG A 121 -6.11 5.91 11.21
CA ARG A 121 -6.63 6.83 10.18
C ARG A 121 -5.64 7.04 9.05
N LEU A 122 -4.35 7.19 9.37
CA LEU A 122 -3.29 7.24 8.38
C LEU A 122 -3.24 5.97 7.54
N ARG A 123 -3.31 4.78 8.16
CA ARG A 123 -3.30 3.51 7.43
C ARG A 123 -4.46 3.43 6.44
N LEU A 124 -5.65 3.90 6.81
CA LEU A 124 -6.80 3.96 5.91
C LEU A 124 -6.57 4.96 4.77
N ALA A 125 -6.09 6.16 5.06
CA ALA A 125 -5.80 7.18 4.05
C ALA A 125 -4.71 6.71 3.06
N SER A 126 -3.62 6.13 3.57
CA SER A 126 -2.52 5.59 2.76
C SER A 126 -2.93 4.41 1.88
N ARG A 127 -3.96 3.64 2.25
CA ARG A 127 -4.51 2.57 1.39
C ARG A 127 -5.27 3.13 0.19
N VAL A 128 -5.96 4.26 0.34
CA VAL A 128 -6.82 4.84 -0.71
C VAL A 128 -6.05 5.80 -1.61
N LEU A 129 -5.02 6.46 -1.09
CA LEU A 129 -4.26 7.48 -1.83
C LEU A 129 -3.67 6.98 -3.17
N PRO A 130 -3.05 5.78 -3.27
CA PRO A 130 -2.47 5.30 -4.53
C PRO A 130 -3.50 5.20 -5.67
N ASP A 131 -4.70 4.71 -5.37
CA ASP A 131 -5.78 4.60 -6.36
C ASP A 131 -6.29 5.98 -6.79
N LEU A 132 -6.39 6.93 -5.86
CA LEU A 132 -6.74 8.32 -6.17
C LEU A 132 -5.69 8.99 -7.08
N VAL A 133 -4.40 8.84 -6.74
CA VAL A 133 -3.27 9.37 -7.54
C VAL A 133 -3.28 8.75 -8.93
N LYS A 134 -3.44 7.42 -9.03
CA LYS A 134 -3.50 6.68 -10.29
C LYS A 134 -4.66 7.16 -11.17
N ALA A 135 -5.85 7.32 -10.59
CA ALA A 135 -7.02 7.81 -11.31
C ALA A 135 -6.84 9.24 -11.82
N HIS A 136 -6.24 10.12 -11.02
CA HIS A 136 -5.94 11.50 -11.43
C HIS A 136 -4.91 11.55 -12.56
N LYS A 137 -3.80 10.82 -12.44
CA LYS A 137 -2.77 10.72 -13.50
C LYS A 137 -3.36 10.20 -14.82
N ALA A 138 -4.25 9.22 -14.76
CA ALA A 138 -4.93 8.70 -15.97
C ALA A 138 -5.76 9.79 -16.67
N ARG A 139 -6.49 10.63 -15.91
CA ARG A 139 -7.27 11.74 -16.48
C ARG A 139 -6.39 12.85 -17.04
N LEU A 140 -5.25 13.14 -16.41
CA LEU A 140 -4.26 14.10 -16.94
C LEU A 140 -3.65 13.60 -18.27
N LEU A 141 -3.34 12.30 -18.38
CA LEU A 141 -2.86 11.69 -19.63
C LEU A 141 -3.90 11.77 -20.76
N GLU A 142 -5.17 11.50 -20.43
CA GLU A 142 -6.28 11.65 -21.37
C GLU A 142 -6.39 13.10 -21.86
N LEU A 143 -6.39 14.07 -20.94
CA LEU A 143 -6.43 15.50 -21.27
C LEU A 143 -5.22 15.92 -22.14
N GLN A 144 -4.02 15.46 -21.81
CA GLN A 144 -2.82 15.71 -22.60
C GLN A 144 -2.96 15.15 -24.03
N THR A 145 -3.50 13.95 -24.17
CA THR A 145 -3.71 13.29 -25.47
C THR A 145 -4.70 14.09 -26.32
N VAL A 146 -5.83 14.51 -25.75
CA VAL A 146 -6.81 15.36 -26.45
C VAL A 146 -6.20 16.68 -26.90
N LEU A 147 -5.53 17.41 -26.00
CA LEU A 147 -4.91 18.70 -26.34
C LEU A 147 -3.85 18.55 -27.43
N THR A 148 -3.12 17.44 -27.45
CA THR A 148 -2.14 17.14 -28.50
C THR A 148 -2.82 16.88 -29.84
N GLN A 149 -3.91 16.11 -29.87
CA GLN A 149 -4.71 15.85 -31.08
C GLN A 149 -5.33 17.13 -31.65
N GLU A 150 -5.70 18.07 -30.79
CA GLU A 150 -6.23 19.39 -31.17
C GLU A 150 -5.16 20.40 -31.59
N GLY A 151 -3.86 20.04 -31.55
CA GLY A 151 -2.75 20.95 -31.88
C GLY A 151 -2.45 22.01 -30.80
N LYS A 152 -3.05 21.89 -29.62
CA LYS A 152 -2.86 22.78 -28.46
C LYS A 152 -1.63 22.38 -27.65
N LEU A 153 -0.46 22.52 -28.26
CA LEU A 153 0.80 21.98 -27.73
C LEU A 153 1.26 22.67 -26.44
N ASN A 154 0.99 23.97 -26.29
CA ASN A 154 1.37 24.72 -25.10
C ASN A 154 0.57 24.24 -23.87
N GLU A 155 -0.73 24.05 -24.03
CA GLU A 155 -1.61 23.53 -22.99
C GLU A 155 -1.26 22.07 -22.65
N ALA A 156 -0.97 21.25 -23.66
CA ALA A 156 -0.51 19.88 -23.44
C ALA A 156 0.82 19.83 -22.64
N ALA A 157 1.73 20.78 -22.88
CA ALA A 157 2.98 20.90 -22.11
C ALA A 157 2.71 21.30 -20.64
N ILE A 158 1.75 22.18 -20.37
CA ILE A 158 1.34 22.54 -19.01
C ILE A 158 0.77 21.31 -18.28
N VAL A 159 -0.09 20.53 -18.94
CA VAL A 159 -0.65 19.29 -18.37
C VAL A 159 0.45 18.26 -18.09
N LYS A 160 1.44 18.13 -18.97
CA LYS A 160 2.61 17.29 -18.74
C LYS A 160 3.35 17.70 -17.45
N GLY A 161 3.58 19.00 -17.27
CA GLY A 161 4.17 19.53 -16.04
C GLY A 161 3.32 19.21 -14.80
N ALA A 162 1.98 19.30 -14.90
CA ALA A 162 1.09 18.91 -13.81
C ALA A 162 1.18 17.41 -13.48
N LEU A 163 1.33 16.55 -14.49
CA LEU A 163 1.46 15.10 -14.32
C LEU A 163 2.75 14.70 -13.58
N GLU A 164 3.86 15.38 -13.87
CA GLU A 164 5.15 15.18 -13.20
C GLU A 164 5.15 15.67 -11.74
N ASN A 165 4.26 16.63 -11.41
CA ASN A 165 4.17 17.25 -10.09
C ASN A 165 2.94 16.81 -9.26
N VAL A 166 2.30 15.70 -9.61
CA VAL A 166 1.20 15.15 -8.78
C VAL A 166 1.77 14.75 -7.42
N ASP A 167 1.31 15.41 -6.35
CA ASP A 167 1.72 15.09 -4.98
C ASP A 167 1.20 13.70 -4.58
N GLU A 168 2.13 12.75 -4.41
CA GLU A 168 1.83 11.37 -4.03
C GLU A 168 1.79 11.16 -2.51
N SER A 169 1.90 12.23 -1.73
CA SER A 169 1.86 12.20 -0.27
C SER A 169 0.51 12.66 0.28
N LEU A 170 0.22 12.36 1.54
CA LEU A 170 -0.93 12.91 2.25
C LEU A 170 -0.75 14.38 2.65
N GLY A 171 0.48 14.92 2.59
CA GLY A 171 0.76 16.32 2.97
C GLY A 171 0.45 16.63 4.44
N ILE A 172 0.37 15.60 5.29
CA ILE A 172 0.23 15.72 6.74
C ILE A 172 1.48 15.13 7.39
N VAL A 173 2.07 15.88 8.30
CA VAL A 173 3.00 15.34 9.29
C VAL A 173 2.19 15.01 10.54
N VAL A 174 2.17 13.74 10.92
CA VAL A 174 1.49 13.32 12.16
C VAL A 174 2.52 13.34 13.29
N SER A 175 2.60 14.49 13.95
CA SER A 175 3.38 14.66 15.18
C SER A 175 2.93 13.64 16.22
N GLY A 176 3.85 12.97 16.89
CA GLY A 176 3.51 12.04 17.98
C GLY A 176 2.85 10.74 17.55
N ALA A 177 2.73 10.45 16.24
CA ALA A 177 2.88 9.06 15.83
C ALA A 177 4.31 8.72 16.25
N LEU A 178 4.45 8.15 17.46
CA LEU A 178 5.73 7.69 17.97
C LEU A 178 6.43 7.08 16.77
N GLU A 179 7.59 7.62 16.40
CA GLU A 179 8.58 6.81 15.68
C GLU A 179 8.83 5.66 16.63
N ARG A 180 7.94 4.67 16.58
CA ARG A 180 8.09 3.47 17.34
C ARG A 180 9.31 2.89 16.69
N ASP A 181 10.40 2.81 17.46
CA ASP A 181 11.62 2.18 17.03
C ASP A 181 11.25 0.99 16.13
N PRO A 182 11.79 0.94 14.90
CA PRO A 182 11.47 -0.14 14.00
C PRO A 182 11.67 -1.44 14.78
N PRO A 183 10.70 -2.37 14.74
CA PRO A 183 10.81 -3.58 15.52
C PRO A 183 12.16 -4.22 15.21
N LYS A 184 12.93 -4.54 16.24
CA LYS A 184 14.22 -5.22 16.11
C LYS A 184 14.05 -6.74 16.18
N GLU A 185 12.93 -7.19 16.74
CA GLU A 185 12.61 -8.59 16.96
C GLU A 185 11.71 -9.13 15.84
N PRO A 186 11.84 -10.42 15.50
CA PRO A 186 10.92 -11.10 14.60
C PRO A 186 9.46 -11.04 15.10
N ALA A 187 8.53 -10.91 14.17
CA ALA A 187 7.11 -11.07 14.48
C ALA A 187 6.79 -12.53 14.81
N ASN A 188 5.87 -12.75 15.75
CA ASN A 188 5.23 -14.05 15.93
C ASN A 188 4.19 -14.22 14.81
N VAL A 189 4.40 -15.17 13.91
CA VAL A 189 3.56 -15.39 12.75
C VAL A 189 2.94 -16.79 12.81
N SER A 190 1.61 -16.86 12.73
CA SER A 190 0.86 -18.10 12.49
C SER A 190 0.91 -18.45 11.02
N TRP A 191 1.16 -19.72 10.71
CA TRP A 191 1.09 -20.22 9.34
C TRP A 191 0.78 -21.71 9.27
N GLU A 192 0.00 -22.12 8.27
CA GLU A 192 -0.29 -23.54 7.98
C GLU A 192 0.69 -24.14 6.95
N GLY A 193 1.36 -25.25 7.30
CA GLY A 193 2.28 -25.92 6.37
C GLY A 193 3.71 -25.37 6.40
N ALA A 194 4.18 -24.95 7.58
CA ALA A 194 5.59 -24.68 7.79
C ALA A 194 6.45 -25.91 7.41
N THR A 195 7.53 -25.67 6.69
CA THR A 195 8.53 -26.68 6.41
C THR A 195 9.27 -27.06 7.69
N LYS A 196 10.09 -28.11 7.61
CA LYS A 196 11.13 -28.34 8.60
C LYS A 196 12.08 -27.14 8.74
N PRO A 197 12.87 -27.07 9.83
CA PRO A 197 13.87 -26.04 10.00
C PRO A 197 14.87 -25.97 8.84
N LEU A 198 15.35 -24.76 8.55
CA LEU A 198 16.34 -24.44 7.54
C LEU A 198 17.71 -24.91 8.02
N GLU A 199 18.22 -25.94 7.35
CA GLU A 199 19.55 -26.49 7.56
C GLU A 199 20.30 -26.57 6.22
N VAL A 200 21.62 -26.38 6.28
CA VAL A 200 22.48 -26.41 5.08
C VAL A 200 22.62 -27.84 4.58
N GLY A 201 22.45 -28.04 3.27
CA GLY A 201 22.56 -29.34 2.60
C GLY A 201 21.35 -30.25 2.79
N GLU A 202 20.37 -29.85 3.60
CA GLU A 202 19.19 -30.65 3.86
C GLU A 202 18.08 -30.43 2.82
N LEU A 203 17.41 -31.53 2.45
CA LEU A 203 16.28 -31.50 1.53
C LEU A 203 15.06 -30.80 2.15
N GLN A 204 14.79 -29.57 1.74
CA GLN A 204 13.67 -28.79 2.25
C GLN A 204 12.32 -29.24 1.71
N PHE A 205 12.32 -29.74 0.47
CA PHE A 205 11.13 -30.23 -0.24
C PHE A 205 11.41 -31.61 -0.81
N SER A 206 10.72 -32.62 -0.25
CA SER A 206 10.91 -34.03 -0.59
C SER A 206 10.66 -34.34 -2.08
N ASN A 207 9.82 -33.57 -2.75
CA ASN A 207 9.42 -33.80 -4.14
C ASN A 207 10.33 -33.14 -5.20
N ARG A 208 11.34 -32.33 -4.82
CA ARG A 208 12.10 -31.51 -5.80
C ARG A 208 13.61 -31.46 -5.59
N GLY A 209 14.17 -32.28 -4.70
CA GLY A 209 15.62 -32.30 -4.50
C GLY A 209 16.19 -30.96 -4.00
N TYR A 210 15.33 -30.08 -3.47
CA TYR A 210 15.70 -28.71 -3.16
C TYR A 210 16.46 -28.68 -1.84
N VAL A 211 17.68 -28.13 -1.85
CA VAL A 211 18.52 -27.95 -0.67
C VAL A 211 18.95 -26.49 -0.56
N TRP A 212 19.15 -26.01 0.66
CA TRP A 212 19.83 -24.74 0.88
C TRP A 212 21.34 -24.99 0.91
N LYS A 213 22.09 -24.32 0.05
CA LYS A 213 23.56 -24.40 0.05
C LYS A 213 24.14 -23.42 1.07
N GLU A 214 23.49 -22.27 1.24
CA GLU A 214 23.87 -21.26 2.22
C GLU A 214 22.63 -20.67 2.89
N VAL A 215 22.65 -20.64 4.23
CA VAL A 215 21.63 -20.00 5.07
C VAL A 215 22.32 -19.02 6.02
N PRO A 216 21.95 -17.72 6.01
CA PRO A 216 22.51 -16.75 6.93
C PRO A 216 22.33 -17.21 8.37
N ARG A 217 23.36 -16.98 9.20
CA ARG A 217 23.43 -17.53 10.56
C ARG A 217 22.19 -17.22 11.41
N LYS A 218 21.59 -16.04 11.23
CA LYS A 218 20.41 -15.60 11.98
C LYS A 218 19.12 -16.38 11.67
N PHE A 219 19.05 -17.08 10.53
CA PHE A 219 17.89 -17.89 10.13
C PHE A 219 18.11 -19.40 10.24
N ARG A 220 19.25 -19.85 10.77
CA ARG A 220 19.43 -21.29 11.03
C ARG A 220 18.44 -21.75 12.08
N GLY A 221 17.79 -22.89 11.85
CA GLY A 221 16.73 -23.39 12.73
C GLY A 221 15.36 -22.72 12.55
N TRP A 222 15.25 -21.70 11.69
CA TRP A 222 13.95 -21.13 11.31
C TRP A 222 13.22 -22.06 10.35
N SER A 223 11.91 -22.01 10.32
CA SER A 223 11.14 -22.72 9.28
C SER A 223 10.79 -21.76 8.15
N MET A 224 10.40 -22.33 7.01
CA MET A 224 9.87 -21.57 5.89
C MET A 224 8.42 -21.96 5.66
N ALA A 225 7.59 -20.97 5.45
CA ALA A 225 6.20 -21.11 5.13
C ALA A 225 6.01 -20.83 3.64
N MET A 226 5.32 -21.71 2.94
CA MET A 226 4.95 -21.47 1.55
C MET A 226 3.63 -22.15 1.19
N TYR A 227 2.88 -21.55 0.28
CA TYR A 227 1.69 -22.19 -0.28
C TYR A 227 2.08 -23.10 -1.45
N PRO A 228 1.61 -24.36 -1.50
CA PRO A 228 1.91 -25.25 -2.62
C PRO A 228 1.09 -24.88 -3.86
N GLY A 229 1.75 -24.28 -4.85
CA GLY A 229 1.45 -24.36 -6.28
C GLY A 229 0.39 -23.47 -6.92
N GLY A 230 0.76 -22.91 -8.08
CA GLY A 230 -0.10 -22.12 -8.98
C GLY A 230 0.71 -21.13 -9.81
N SER A 231 0.08 -20.49 -10.82
CA SER A 231 0.60 -19.27 -11.46
C SER A 231 0.51 -18.04 -10.55
N LYS A 232 -0.31 -18.12 -9.49
CA LYS A 232 -0.41 -17.15 -8.39
C LYS A 232 -0.37 -17.88 -7.06
N ALA A 233 0.46 -17.41 -6.15
CA ALA A 233 0.61 -17.97 -4.80
C ALA A 233 0.40 -16.86 -3.78
N ASP A 234 -0.87 -16.61 -3.44
CA ASP A 234 -1.22 -15.71 -2.36
C ASP A 234 -1.00 -16.42 -1.02
N SER A 235 -0.19 -15.80 -0.18
CA SER A 235 0.27 -16.33 1.08
C SER A 235 -0.37 -15.55 2.22
N LYS A 236 -1.31 -16.19 2.91
CA LYS A 236 -2.01 -15.59 4.04
C LYS A 236 -1.21 -15.80 5.32
N ILE A 237 -0.90 -14.71 6.01
CA ILE A 237 -0.20 -14.73 7.29
C ILE A 237 -1.05 -14.07 8.36
N GLU A 238 -1.08 -14.67 9.54
CA GLU A 238 -1.60 -14.03 10.74
C GLU A 238 -0.41 -13.61 11.59
N VAL A 239 -0.19 -12.30 11.69
CA VAL A 239 0.84 -11.71 12.55
C VAL A 239 0.24 -11.54 13.95
N LYS A 240 0.77 -12.25 14.94
CA LYS A 240 0.28 -12.23 16.33
C LYS A 240 0.93 -11.15 17.18
N SER A 241 2.14 -10.74 16.83
CA SER A 241 2.86 -9.68 17.53
C SER A 241 3.53 -8.74 16.54
N ARG A 242 3.62 -7.46 16.91
CA ARG A 242 4.42 -6.48 16.17
C ARG A 242 5.85 -6.99 16.05
N GLY A 243 6.41 -6.95 14.86
CA GLY A 243 7.75 -7.46 14.62
C GLY A 243 8.18 -7.41 13.16
N LEU A 244 9.37 -7.91 12.88
CA LEU A 244 9.87 -8.10 11.51
C LEU A 244 9.35 -9.42 10.94
N VAL A 245 8.75 -9.36 9.76
CA VAL A 245 8.48 -10.54 8.93
C VAL A 245 9.54 -10.59 7.83
N TYR A 246 10.08 -11.77 7.61
CA TYR A 246 11.13 -12.00 6.62
C TYR A 246 10.56 -12.81 5.46
N ALA A 247 10.91 -12.42 4.23
CA ALA A 247 10.51 -13.12 3.03
C ALA A 247 11.72 -13.53 2.19
N VAL A 248 11.59 -14.68 1.53
CA VAL A 248 12.58 -15.15 0.54
C VAL A 248 11.94 -15.09 -0.84
N ILE A 249 12.54 -14.30 -1.73
CA ILE A 249 11.95 -13.92 -3.01
C ILE A 249 12.90 -14.37 -4.12
N ASP A 250 12.38 -15.03 -5.15
CA ASP A 250 13.14 -15.29 -6.37
C ASP A 250 13.38 -13.95 -7.11
N PRO A 251 14.62 -13.59 -7.49
CA PRO A 251 14.89 -12.38 -8.26
C PRO A 251 14.03 -12.26 -9.53
N ALA A 252 13.67 -13.38 -10.16
CA ALA A 252 12.81 -13.39 -11.34
C ALA A 252 11.37 -12.95 -11.02
N ASP A 253 10.89 -13.22 -9.80
CA ASP A 253 9.53 -12.92 -9.35
C ASP A 253 9.45 -11.57 -8.60
N GLN A 254 10.58 -10.87 -8.40
CA GLN A 254 10.62 -9.59 -7.65
C GLN A 254 9.64 -8.54 -8.22
N LYS A 255 9.44 -8.53 -9.55
CA LYS A 255 8.55 -7.57 -10.22
C LYS A 255 7.06 -7.81 -9.95
N THR A 256 6.70 -9.03 -9.56
CA THR A 256 5.31 -9.43 -9.29
C THR A 256 5.01 -9.47 -7.80
N PHE A 257 6.05 -9.40 -6.95
CA PHE A 257 5.94 -9.26 -5.51
C PHE A 257 5.68 -7.80 -5.10
N GLU A 258 4.75 -7.59 -4.16
CA GLU A 258 4.47 -6.27 -3.59
C GLU A 258 5.63 -5.81 -2.68
N MET A 259 6.67 -5.23 -3.30
CA MET A 259 7.90 -4.78 -2.65
C MET A 259 7.72 -3.52 -1.77
N ASP A 260 6.56 -2.88 -1.75
CA ASP A 260 6.34 -1.66 -0.96
C ASP A 260 6.59 -1.92 0.53
N GLY A 261 7.43 -1.09 1.15
CA GLY A 261 7.86 -1.22 2.54
C GLY A 261 8.77 -2.41 2.87
N TRP A 262 9.20 -3.21 1.87
CA TRP A 262 10.18 -4.27 2.06
C TRP A 262 11.61 -3.75 1.85
N LYS A 263 12.52 -4.18 2.73
CA LYS A 263 13.95 -3.89 2.64
C LYS A 263 14.71 -5.16 2.31
N ILE A 264 15.44 -5.16 1.19
CA ILE A 264 16.37 -6.25 0.85
C ILE A 264 17.56 -6.21 1.80
N LEU A 265 17.89 -7.36 2.38
CA LEU A 265 18.97 -7.51 3.35
C LEU A 265 20.22 -8.12 2.72
N GLU A 266 20.06 -9.30 2.13
CA GLU A 266 21.14 -10.15 1.64
C GLU A 266 20.56 -11.20 0.69
N THR A 267 21.41 -12.07 0.15
CA THR A 267 21.01 -13.19 -0.72
C THR A 267 21.19 -14.53 0.00
N MET A 268 20.36 -15.50 -0.35
CA MET A 268 20.47 -16.90 0.05
C MET A 268 20.74 -17.77 -1.18
N ILE A 269 21.50 -18.85 -1.03
CA ILE A 269 21.81 -19.76 -2.15
C ILE A 269 21.10 -21.09 -1.92
N GLY A 270 20.24 -21.47 -2.86
CA GLY A 270 19.42 -22.68 -2.76
C GLY A 270 19.21 -23.40 -4.08
N GLY A 271 18.47 -24.51 -4.03
CA GLY A 271 18.13 -25.32 -5.19
C GLY A 271 19.30 -26.15 -5.72
N THR A 272 19.01 -26.94 -6.77
CA THR A 272 19.99 -27.84 -7.39
C THR A 272 21.11 -27.07 -8.09
N GLY A 273 20.79 -25.92 -8.68
CA GLY A 273 21.70 -25.07 -9.47
C GLY A 273 22.45 -23.96 -8.72
N ALA A 274 22.41 -23.90 -7.38
CA ALA A 274 22.91 -22.73 -6.62
C ALA A 274 22.23 -21.42 -7.04
N GLN A 275 20.91 -21.45 -7.13
CA GLN A 275 20.10 -20.28 -7.44
C GLN A 275 20.16 -19.29 -6.28
N GLU A 276 20.28 -18.01 -6.60
CA GLU A 276 20.22 -16.90 -5.64
C GLU A 276 18.77 -16.52 -5.35
N TYR A 277 18.48 -16.28 -4.08
CA TYR A 277 17.20 -15.77 -3.59
C TYR A 277 17.43 -14.50 -2.78
N LEU A 278 16.57 -13.49 -2.98
CA LEU A 278 16.60 -12.26 -2.20
C LEU A 278 15.95 -12.50 -0.84
N LEU A 279 16.63 -12.11 0.23
CA LEU A 279 16.02 -12.04 1.55
C LEU A 279 15.57 -10.61 1.81
N ALA A 280 14.29 -10.44 2.14
CA ALA A 280 13.69 -9.16 2.47
C ALA A 280 13.11 -9.16 3.89
N GLU A 281 13.06 -8.00 4.53
CA GLU A 281 12.32 -7.78 5.78
C GLU A 281 11.32 -6.64 5.64
N LYS A 282 10.21 -6.73 6.38
CA LYS A 282 9.24 -5.65 6.54
C LYS A 282 8.67 -5.69 7.95
N ALA A 283 8.43 -4.52 8.53
CA ALA A 283 7.75 -4.41 9.80
C ALA A 283 6.26 -4.67 9.63
N PHE A 284 5.71 -5.54 10.46
CA PHE A 284 4.28 -5.82 10.52
C PHE A 284 3.74 -5.51 11.92
N GLU A 285 2.50 -5.04 11.94
CA GLU A 285 1.67 -4.95 13.13
C GLU A 285 0.82 -6.23 13.24
N PRO A 286 0.21 -6.52 14.41
CA PRO A 286 -0.69 -7.65 14.53
C PRO A 286 -1.89 -7.57 13.57
N GLY A 287 -2.26 -8.70 12.97
CA GLY A 287 -3.42 -8.84 12.09
C GLY A 287 -3.21 -9.84 10.95
N ASP A 288 -4.22 -9.93 10.08
CA ASP A 288 -4.22 -10.80 8.91
C ASP A 288 -3.70 -10.05 7.67
N TYR A 289 -2.75 -10.66 6.97
CA TYR A 289 -2.14 -10.12 5.78
C TYR A 289 -2.14 -11.16 4.67
N THR A 290 -2.23 -10.68 3.43
CA THR A 290 -2.03 -11.51 2.24
C THR A 290 -0.82 -10.97 1.50
N LEU A 291 0.24 -11.77 1.44
CA LEU A 291 1.39 -11.50 0.59
C LEU A 291 1.08 -12.09 -0.78
N SER A 292 1.05 -11.24 -1.80
CA SER A 292 0.65 -11.63 -3.16
C SER A 292 1.87 -11.64 -4.08
N GLY A 293 1.90 -12.60 -5.00
CA GLY A 293 2.99 -12.76 -5.95
C GLY A 293 2.67 -13.76 -7.05
N GLU A 294 3.20 -13.53 -8.24
CA GLU A 294 3.11 -14.48 -9.35
C GLU A 294 4.38 -15.32 -9.40
N GLY A 295 4.21 -16.63 -9.48
CA GLY A 295 5.32 -17.58 -9.44
C GLY A 295 5.26 -18.58 -8.30
N TRP A 296 6.07 -19.63 -8.41
CA TRP A 296 6.12 -20.70 -7.42
C TRP A 296 6.94 -20.31 -6.17
N PHE A 297 7.82 -19.31 -6.28
CA PHE A 297 8.77 -18.92 -5.25
C PHE A 297 8.49 -17.53 -4.67
N THR A 298 7.41 -16.88 -5.07
CA THR A 298 7.21 -15.45 -4.84
C THR A 298 6.88 -15.09 -3.40
N THR A 299 6.27 -16.00 -2.63
CA THR A 299 5.72 -15.66 -1.30
C THR A 299 6.16 -16.66 -0.23
N ARG A 300 7.47 -16.79 -0.01
CA ARG A 300 8.02 -17.58 1.11
C ARG A 300 8.23 -16.69 2.32
N VAL A 301 7.62 -17.03 3.44
CA VAL A 301 7.81 -16.33 4.70
C VAL A 301 8.70 -17.16 5.61
N LEU A 302 9.71 -16.55 6.24
CA LEU A 302 10.49 -17.22 7.26
C LEU A 302 9.80 -17.08 8.61
N LEU A 303 9.69 -18.21 9.31
CA LEU A 303 9.06 -18.31 10.61
C LEU A 303 10.16 -18.54 11.67
N PRO A 304 10.22 -17.70 12.72
CA PRO A 304 11.18 -17.92 13.79
C PRO A 304 10.92 -19.27 14.47
N PRO A 305 11.94 -19.90 15.05
CA PRO A 305 11.73 -21.11 15.85
C PRO A 305 10.74 -20.80 16.98
N PRO A 306 9.93 -21.79 17.41
CA PRO A 306 9.05 -21.60 18.54
C PRO A 306 9.86 -21.15 19.76
N PRO A 307 9.30 -20.26 20.60
CA PRO A 307 9.95 -19.89 21.85
C PRO A 307 10.26 -21.16 22.66
N LYS A 308 11.46 -21.21 23.24
CA LYS A 308 11.80 -22.30 24.16
C LYS A 308 11.03 -22.05 25.45
N ASP A 309 10.13 -22.97 25.79
CA ASP A 309 9.44 -23.00 27.08
C ASP A 309 10.44 -23.16 28.24
#